data_AF-A0A1F4YF34-F1
#
_entry.id   AF-A0A1F4YF34-F1
#
_cell.length_a   1.000
_cell.length_b   1.000
_cell.length_c   1.000
_cell.angle_alpha   90.00
_cell.angle_beta   90.00
_cell.angle_gamma   90.00
#
_symmetry.space_group_name_H-M   'P 1'
#
loop_
_entity.id
_entity.type
_entity.pdbx_description
1 polymer ?
#
loop_
_entity_poly.entity_id
_entity_poly.type
_entity_poly.pdbx_seq_one_letter_code
_entity_poly.pdbx_strand_id
1 'polypeptide(L)' 'MACLKKGEVWVSFYAVPSLETEIKGLLEEKIGTKNLWVGSEGKFNIVAWKEEDKNLTCSLVAELPQQELLAFVGLL' A
#
# COMPACT_ATOMS: atom_id res chain seq x y z
N MET A 1 -8.54 4.03 -10.35
CA MET A 1 -8.86 4.37 -8.95
C MET A 1 -10.06 3.55 -8.54
N ALA A 2 -9.95 2.77 -7.46
CA ALA A 2 -11.07 2.03 -6.89
C ALA A 2 -11.13 2.34 -5.39
N CYS A 3 -12.34 2.50 -4.86
CA CYS A 3 -12.56 2.73 -3.44
C CYS A 3 -13.40 1.58 -2.90
N LEU A 4 -12.90 0.91 -1.87
CA LEU A 4 -13.56 -0.21 -1.20
C LEU A 4 -13.92 0.20 0.23
N LYS A 5 -15.05 -0.29 0.74
CA LYS A 5 -15.49 -0.02 2.12
C LYS A 5 -15.39 -1.30 2.94
N LYS A 6 -14.67 -1.27 4.07
CA LYS A 6 -14.64 -2.34 5.08
C LYS A 6 -15.27 -1.81 6.36
N GLY A 7 -16.46 -2.30 6.71
CA GLY A 7 -17.22 -1.76 7.84
C GLY A 7 -17.55 -0.28 7.57
N GLU A 8 -17.09 0.63 8.42
CA GLU A 8 -17.28 2.08 8.27
C GLU A 8 -16.09 2.79 7.60
N VAL A 9 -14.99 2.08 7.34
CA VAL A 9 -13.73 2.67 6.86
C VAL A 9 -13.61 2.54 5.34
N TRP A 10 -13.19 3.63 4.69
CA TRP A 10 -12.88 3.67 3.28
C TRP A 10 -11.40 3.32 3.02
N VAL A 11 -11.18 2.50 2.01
CA VAL A 11 -9.87 2.09 1.52
C VAL A 11 -9.74 2.56 0.08
N SER A 12 -8.81 3.46 -0.17
CA SER A 12 -8.49 3.95 -1.52
C SER A 12 -7.36 3.12 -2.12
N PHE A 13 -7.61 2.58 -3.31
CA PHE A 13 -6.61 1.85 -4.09
C PHE A 13 -6.14 2.66 -5.29
N TYR A 14 -4.83 2.79 -5.41
CA TYR A 14 -4.14 3.44 -6.52
C TYR A 14 -3.22 2.45 -7.22
N ALA A 15 -3.19 2.53 -8.54
CA ALA A 15 -2.22 1.83 -9.38
C ALA A 15 -1.71 2.83 -10.40
N VAL A 16 -0.40 3.07 -10.40
CA VAL A 16 0.29 4.00 -11.29
C VAL A 16 1.42 3.25 -12.01
N PRO A 17 1.90 3.75 -13.17
CA PRO A 17 3.10 3.19 -13.78
C PRO A 17 4.25 3.08 -12.78
N SER A 18 5.04 2.00 -12.87
CA SER A 18 6.11 1.71 -11.92
C SER A 18 7.04 2.90 -11.75
N LEU A 19 7.26 3.30 -10.50
CA LEU A 19 8.24 4.33 -10.16
C LEU A 19 9.63 3.70 -10.12
N GLU A 20 10.59 4.30 -10.82
CA GLU A 20 11.99 3.80 -10.83
C GLU A 20 12.73 4.08 -9.52
N THR A 21 12.22 4.98 -8.68
CA THR A 21 12.91 5.48 -7.49
C THR A 21 12.15 5.20 -6.20
N GLU A 22 12.86 5.30 -5.06
CA GLU A 22 12.27 5.33 -3.71
C GLU A 22 11.10 6.32 -3.61
N ILE A 23 10.06 5.92 -2.88
CA ILE A 23 8.93 6.79 -2.56
C ILE A 23 9.31 7.59 -1.30
N LYS A 24 9.73 8.84 -1.48
CA LYS A 24 10.12 9.73 -0.37
C LYS A 24 9.03 9.78 0.70
N GLY A 25 9.42 9.67 1.96
CA GLY A 25 8.52 9.74 3.11
C GLY A 25 7.91 8.39 3.53
N LEU A 26 8.18 7.31 2.79
CA LEU A 26 7.82 5.95 3.17
C LEU A 26 9.05 5.14 3.57
N LEU A 27 8.86 4.24 4.52
CA LEU A 27 9.87 3.28 4.97
C LEU A 27 9.79 2.01 4.13
N GLU A 28 10.93 1.50 3.71
CA GLU A 28 10.98 0.19 3.06
C GLU A 28 10.88 -0.94 4.08
N GLU A 29 9.92 -1.83 3.88
CA GLU A 29 9.75 -3.05 4.65
C GLU A 29 9.79 -4.27 3.73
N LYS A 30 10.49 -5.31 4.17
CA LYS A 30 10.52 -6.60 3.47
C LYS A 30 9.62 -7.59 4.20
N ILE A 31 8.54 -8.01 3.56
CA ILE A 31 7.58 -8.98 4.11
C ILE A 31 7.50 -10.18 3.18
N GLY A 32 7.93 -11.34 3.69
CA GLY A 32 8.11 -12.54 2.87
C GLY A 32 9.09 -12.28 1.72
N THR A 33 8.60 -12.41 0.49
CA THR A 33 9.37 -12.17 -0.74
C THR A 33 9.12 -10.81 -1.38
N LYS A 34 8.20 -9.99 -0.84
CA LYS A 34 7.86 -8.68 -1.40
C LYS A 34 8.59 -7.56 -0.65
N ASN A 35 9.05 -6.57 -1.41
CA ASN A 35 9.47 -5.27 -0.87
C ASN A 35 8.27 -4.33 -0.92
N LEU A 36 8.01 -3.68 0.21
CA LEU A 36 6.91 -2.76 0.42
C LEU A 36 7.45 -1.40 0.84
N TRP A 37 6.68 -0.37 0.54
CA TRP A 37 6.84 0.94 1.16
C TRP A 37 5.64 1.19 2.08
N VAL A 38 5.91 1.51 3.33
CA VAL A 38 4.89 1.77 4.34
C VAL A 38 5.05 3.16 4.93
N GLY A 39 3.95 3.76 5.37
CA GLY A 39 4.02 5.04 6.05
C GLY A 39 2.69 5.45 6.64
N SER A 40 2.73 6.54 7.40
CA SER A 40 1.60 7.09 8.12
C SER A 40 1.57 8.61 7.98
N GLU A 41 0.41 9.17 7.70
CA GLU A 41 0.16 10.61 7.69
C GLU A 41 -1.14 10.92 8.42
N GLY A 42 -1.03 11.54 9.60
CA GLY A 42 -2.17 11.76 10.49
C GLY A 42 -2.82 10.43 10.91
N LYS A 43 -4.09 10.25 10.54
CA LYS A 43 -4.86 9.02 10.82
C LYS A 43 -4.83 8.00 9.69
N PHE A 44 -4.20 8.33 8.56
CA PHE A 44 -4.14 7.46 7.40
C PHE A 44 -2.83 6.68 7.39
N ASN A 45 -2.92 5.40 7.04
CA ASN A 45 -1.78 4.55 6.76
C ASN A 45 -1.75 4.22 5.27
N ILE A 46 -0.55 4.04 4.73
CA ILE A 46 -0.31 3.64 3.36
C ILE A 46 0.58 2.39 3.32
N VAL A 47 0.23 1.47 2.44
CA VAL A 47 1.08 0.35 2.01
C VAL A 47 1.16 0.42 0.50
N ALA A 48 2.38 0.49 -0.05
CA ALA A 48 2.64 0.46 -1.48
C ALA A 48 3.57 -0.69 -1.84
N TRP A 49 3.42 -1.24 -3.04
CA TRP A 49 4.23 -2.35 -3.54
C TRP A 49 4.34 -2.32 -5.07
N LYS A 50 5.35 -2.99 -5.60
CA LYS A 50 5.51 -3.21 -7.05
C LYS A 50 4.87 -4.52 -7.47
N GLU A 51 4.14 -4.47 -8.57
CA GLU A 51 3.72 -5.62 -9.37
C GLU A 51 4.60 -5.65 -10.62
N GLU A 52 5.78 -6.28 -10.50
CA GLU A 52 6.84 -6.27 -11.52
C GLU A 52 6.35 -6.83 -12.88
N ASP A 53 5.49 -7.83 -12.86
CA ASP A 53 4.89 -8.45 -14.06
C ASP A 53 3.98 -7.49 -14.85
N LYS A 54 3.42 -6.49 -14.16
CA LYS A 54 2.50 -5.50 -14.75
C LYS A 54 3.14 -4.13 -14.95
N ASN A 55 4.38 -3.96 -14.49
CA ASN A 55 5.07 -2.68 -14.46
C ASN A 55 4.24 -1.57 -13.75
N LEU A 56 3.66 -1.91 -12.59
CA LEU A 56 2.84 -1.00 -11.79
C LEU A 56 3.38 -0.84 -10.37
N THR A 57 3.24 0.37 -9.83
CA THR A 57 3.28 0.63 -8.40
C THR A 57 1.84 0.74 -7.89
N CYS A 58 1.47 -0.17 -7.00
CA CYS A 58 0.17 -0.21 -6.36
C CYS A 58 0.26 0.38 -4.94
N SER A 59 -0.81 0.98 -4.45
CA SER A 59 -0.91 1.41 -3.06
C SER A 59 -2.33 1.34 -2.51
N LEU A 60 -2.42 1.05 -1.21
CA LEU A 60 -3.63 1.13 -0.41
C LEU A 60 -3.44 2.24 0.62
N VAL A 61 -4.44 3.11 0.74
CA VAL A 61 -4.50 4.17 1.75
C VAL A 61 -5.81 4.07 2.52
N ALA A 62 -5.75 4.00 3.85
CA ALA A 62 -6.96 3.96 4.68
C ALA A 62 -6.69 4.43 6.12
N GLU A 63 -7.76 4.71 6.85
CA GLU A 63 -7.76 4.88 8.31
C GLU A 63 -7.78 3.52 9.04
N LEU A 64 -7.07 2.53 8.50
CA LEU A 64 -6.92 1.20 9.09
C LEU A 64 -5.52 1.05 9.65
N PRO A 65 -5.33 0.23 10.70
CA PRO A 65 -3.98 -0.17 11.14
C PRO A 65 -3.16 -0.70 9.95
N GLN A 66 -1.87 -0.35 9.90
CA GLN A 66 -0.96 -0.82 8.84
C GLN A 66 -1.02 -2.35 8.67
N GLN A 67 -1.12 -3.09 9.77
CA GLN A 67 -1.20 -4.55 9.77
C GLN A 67 -2.47 -5.06 9.05
N GLU A 68 -3.61 -4.37 9.16
CA GLU A 68 -4.81 -4.74 8.40
C GLU A 68 -4.66 -4.44 6.91
N LEU A 69 -3.98 -3.35 6.54
CA LEU A 69 -3.66 -3.05 5.15
C LEU A 69 -2.74 -4.11 4.55
N LEU A 70 -1.73 -4.57 5.30
CA LEU A 70 -0.84 -5.67 4.90
C LEU A 70 -1.61 -6.98 4.66
N ALA A 71 -2.60 -7.28 5.50
CA ALA A 71 -3.48 -8.43 5.29
C ALA A 71 -4.31 -8.31 4.01
N PHE A 72 -4.77 -7.10 3.64
CA PHE A 72 -5.48 -6.87 2.37
C PHE A 72 -4.61 -7.11 1.13
N VAL A 73 -3.32 -6.81 1.21
CA VAL A 73 -2.36 -7.11 0.13
C VAL A 73 -2.07 -8.63 0.06
N GLY A 74 -2.57 -9.42 1.01
CA GLY A 74 -2.36 -10.87 1.09
C GLY A 74 -0.97 -11.23 1.61
N LEU A 75 -0.41 -10.40 2.51
CA LEU A 75 0.95 -10.53 3.02
C LEU A 75 1.03 -10.97 4.49
N LEU A 76 -0.11 -11.30 5.09
CA LEU A 76 -0.26 -11.84 6.45
C LEU A 76 -1.17 -13.06 6.46
#